data_AF-A0A965CH54-F1
#
_entry.id   AF-A0A965CH54-F1
#
_cell.length_a   1.000
_cell.length_b   1.000
_cell.length_c   1.000
_cell.angle_alpha   90.00
_cell.angle_beta   90.00
_cell.angle_gamma   90.00
#
_symmetry.space_group_name_H-M   'P 1'
#
loop_
_entity.id
_entity.type
_entity.pdbx_description
1 polymer ?
#
loop_
_entity_poly.entity_id
_entity_poly.type
_entity_poly.pdbx_seq_one_letter_code
_entity_poly.pdbx_strand_id
1 'polypeptide(L)' 'MQSDEADIECGGYLVQRRCPHRNADLAVFGEIDGEDFVCTLHGWRFSLADGTCRNAAEHSLRIAKRP' A
#
# COMPACT_ATOMS: atom_id res chain seq x y z
N MET A 1 7.56 1.45 11.88
CA MET A 1 8.72 0.52 11.76
C MET A 1 8.66 -0.04 10.36
N GLN A 2 9.62 0.25 9.50
CA GLN A 2 9.63 -0.32 8.14
C GLN A 2 10.14 -1.75 8.25
N SER A 3 9.42 -2.72 7.68
CA SER A 3 9.82 -4.12 7.65
C SER A 3 10.89 -4.35 6.57
N ASP A 4 11.87 -5.20 6.85
CA ASP A 4 12.88 -5.67 5.88
C ASP A 4 12.32 -6.72 4.89
N GLU A 5 11.02 -7.03 4.98
CA GLU A 5 10.34 -7.91 4.03
C GLU A 5 10.37 -7.31 2.62
N ALA A 6 10.53 -8.19 1.63
CA ALA A 6 10.51 -7.81 0.23
C ALA A 6 9.16 -7.17 -0.15
N ASP A 7 9.23 -6.20 -1.06
CA ASP A 7 8.05 -5.60 -1.68
C ASP A 7 7.29 -6.65 -2.51
N ILE A 8 5.99 -6.43 -2.66
CA ILE A 8 5.08 -7.26 -3.43
C ILE A 8 4.76 -6.59 -4.76
N GLU A 9 4.23 -7.37 -5.70
CA GLU A 9 3.66 -6.86 -6.94
C GLU A 9 2.14 -6.83 -6.85
N CYS A 10 1.53 -5.72 -7.23
CA CYS A 10 0.08 -5.64 -7.40
C CYS A 10 -0.25 -4.70 -8.55
N GLY A 11 -0.97 -5.21 -9.57
CA GLY A 11 -1.48 -4.43 -10.70
C GLY A 11 -0.47 -3.51 -11.40
N GLY A 12 0.79 -3.94 -11.54
CA GLY A 12 1.86 -3.15 -12.17
C GLY A 12 2.62 -2.21 -11.24
N TYR A 13 2.42 -2.32 -9.92
CA TYR A 13 3.13 -1.56 -8.90
C TYR A 13 3.95 -2.48 -8.01
N LEU A 14 5.08 -1.95 -7.54
CA LEU A 14 5.84 -2.49 -6.40
C LEU A 14 5.35 -1.80 -5.14
N VAL A 15 4.96 -2.59 -4.13
CA VAL A 15 4.32 -2.10 -2.90
C VAL A 15 5.00 -2.73 -1.70
N GLN A 16 5.26 -1.96 -0.63
CA GLN A 16 5.72 -2.57 0.62
C GLN A 16 4.72 -3.61 1.12
N ARG A 17 5.21 -4.74 1.64
CA ARG A 17 4.33 -5.84 2.02
C ARG A 17 3.42 -5.53 3.21
N ARG A 18 3.89 -4.71 4.15
CA ARG A 18 3.17 -4.44 5.40
C ARG A 18 2.44 -3.09 5.34
N CYS A 19 1.13 -3.13 5.55
CA CYS A 19 0.33 -1.91 5.62
C CYS A 19 0.81 -1.03 6.78
N PRO A 20 1.15 0.24 6.54
CA PRO A 20 1.77 1.10 7.55
C PRO A 20 0.81 1.50 8.69
N HIS A 21 -0.50 1.27 8.54
CA HIS A 21 -1.50 1.48 9.60
C HIS A 21 -1.37 0.42 10.72
N ARG A 22 -1.51 -0.87 10.41
CA ARG A 22 -1.56 -1.97 11.41
C ARG A 22 -0.96 -3.29 10.91
N ASN A 23 0.06 -3.21 10.05
CA ASN A 23 0.90 -4.35 9.64
C ASN A 23 0.18 -5.48 8.88
N ALA A 24 -1.00 -5.20 8.30
CA ALA A 24 -1.72 -6.16 7.44
C ALA A 24 -0.82 -6.62 6.27
N ASP A 25 -0.93 -7.89 5.89
CA ASP A 25 -0.22 -8.44 4.73
C ASP A 25 -0.89 -7.98 3.44
N LEU A 26 -0.29 -7.03 2.74
CA LEU A 26 -0.81 -6.48 1.50
C LEU A 26 -0.69 -7.47 0.34
N ALA A 27 0.07 -8.56 0.48
CA ALA A 27 0.04 -9.65 -0.50
C ALA A 27 -1.32 -10.37 -0.49
N VAL A 28 -2.04 -10.28 0.63
CA VAL A 28 -3.34 -10.94 0.86
C VAL A 28 -4.49 -9.93 0.75
N PHE A 29 -4.29 -8.72 1.26
CA PHE A 29 -5.34 -7.71 1.41
C PHE A 29 -5.12 -6.44 0.58
N GLY A 30 -4.14 -6.43 -0.33
CA GLY A 30 -3.81 -5.28 -1.15
C GLY A 30 -4.47 -5.33 -2.53
N GLU A 31 -5.23 -4.30 -2.87
CA GLU A 31 -5.95 -4.20 -4.15
C GLU A 31 -5.77 -2.83 -4.80
N ILE A 32 -5.88 -2.75 -6.12
CA ILE A 32 -5.96 -1.49 -6.86
C ILE A 32 -7.43 -1.15 -7.12
N ASP A 33 -7.82 0.07 -6.75
CA ASP A 33 -9.14 0.65 -6.96
C ASP A 33 -8.98 2.06 -7.56
N GLY A 34 -9.06 2.15 -8.89
CA GLY A 34 -8.88 3.41 -9.62
C GLY A 34 -7.48 4.00 -9.43
N GLU A 35 -7.39 5.15 -8.78
CA GLU A 35 -6.13 5.86 -8.50
C GLU A 35 -5.53 5.50 -7.12
N ASP A 36 -6.13 4.52 -6.43
CA ASP A 36 -5.78 4.15 -5.07
C ASP A 36 -5.32 2.70 -4.97
N PHE A 37 -4.34 2.49 -4.08
CA PHE A 37 -4.07 1.20 -3.48
C PHE A 37 -4.86 1.08 -2.17
N VAL A 38 -5.57 -0.03 -2.00
CA VAL A 38 -6.48 -0.26 -0.88
C VAL A 38 -6.02 -1.46 -0.06
N CYS A 39 -5.90 -1.26 1.26
CA CYS A 39 -5.80 -2.34 2.24
C CYS A 39 -7.21 -2.77 2.66
N THR A 40 -7.74 -3.84 2.07
CA THR A 40 -9.13 -4.28 2.23
C THR A 40 -9.47 -4.79 3.63
N LEU A 41 -8.46 -5.17 4.43
CA LEU A 41 -8.69 -5.61 5.81
C LEU A 41 -9.21 -4.48 6.73
N HIS A 42 -8.74 -3.25 6.52
CA HIS A 42 -9.11 -2.10 7.37
C HIS A 42 -9.72 -0.94 6.58
N GLY A 43 -9.76 -1.01 5.24
CA GLY A 43 -10.28 0.05 4.38
C GLY A 43 -9.34 1.24 4.19
N TRP A 44 -8.03 1.07 4.40
CA TRP A 44 -7.04 2.15 4.22
C TRP A 44 -6.73 2.38 2.74
N ARG A 45 -6.69 3.65 2.32
CA ARG A 45 -6.48 4.06 0.94
C ARG A 45 -5.22 4.90 0.80
N PHE A 46 -4.41 4.57 -0.20
CA PHE A 46 -3.15 5.23 -0.51
C PHE A 46 -3.13 5.61 -1.99
N SER A 47 -2.73 6.82 -2.32
CA SER A 47 -2.57 7.28 -3.70
C SER A 47 -1.54 6.42 -4.44
N LEU A 48 -1.87 5.92 -5.63
CA LEU A 48 -0.91 5.19 -6.49
C LEU A 48 0.19 6.09 -7.05
N ALA A 49 0.00 7.41 -7.04
CA ALA A 49 0.97 8.36 -7.58
C ALA A 49 2.18 8.55 -6.66
N ASP A 50 1.98 8.52 -5.34
CA ASP A 50 2.98 8.92 -4.36
C ASP A 50 2.89 8.18 -3.00
N GLY A 51 1.90 7.30 -2.81
CA GLY A 51 1.70 6.56 -1.58
C GLY A 51 1.05 7.36 -0.44
N THR A 52 0.63 8.60 -0.69
CA THR A 52 -0.01 9.44 0.33
C THR A 52 -1.31 8.79 0.80
N CYS A 53 -1.48 8.65 2.12
CA CYS A 53 -2.69 8.12 2.70
C CYS A 53 -3.83 9.15 2.59
N ARG A 54 -4.98 8.70 2.07
CA ARG A 54 -6.12 9.58 1.79
C ARG A 54 -7.09 9.73 2.95
N ASN A 55 -7.05 8.82 3.91
CA ASN A 55 -8.00 8.79 5.03
C ASN A 55 -7.36 9.05 6.41
N ALA A 56 -6.05 9.28 6.48
CA ALA A 56 -5.34 9.73 7.67
C ALA A 56 -4.00 10.41 7.32
N ALA A 57 -3.54 11.37 8.12
CA ALA A 57 -2.31 12.11 7.87
C ALA A 57 -1.02 11.38 8.26
N GLU A 58 -1.12 10.23 8.95
CA GLU A 58 -0.01 9.75 9.80
C GLU A 58 0.91 8.71 9.15
N HIS A 59 0.53 8.13 7.99
CA HIS A 59 1.25 6.98 7.43
C HIS A 59 1.22 6.94 5.90
N SER A 60 2.35 7.11 5.20
CA SER A 60 2.44 6.86 3.75
C SER A 60 2.79 5.41 3.44
N LEU A 61 2.30 4.91 2.32
CA LEU A 61 2.64 3.60 1.76
C LEU A 61 3.82 3.75 0.81
N ARG A 62 4.88 2.97 0.98
CA ARG A 62 5.90 2.86 -0.08
C ARG A 62 5.30 2.11 -1.26
N ILE A 63 5.14 2.82 -2.38
CA ILE A 63 4.60 2.30 -3.62
C ILE A 63 5.29 2.98 -4.81
N ALA A 64 5.57 2.22 -5.87
CA ALA A 64 6.13 2.74 -7.11
C ALA A 64 5.57 1.97 -8.30
N LYS A 65 5.28 2.68 -9.40
CA LYS A 65 4.92 2.03 -10.66
C LYS A 65 6.13 1.26 -11.19
N ARG A 66 5.91 0.02 -11.62
CA ARG A 66 6.97 -0.76 -12.28
C ARG A 66 7.38 -0.07 -13.60
N PRO A 67 8.68 0.08 -13.87
CA PRO A 67 9.16 0.62 -15.14
C PRO A 67 8.79 -0.27 -16.33
#